data_AF-X1TQ91-F1
#
_entry.id   AF-X1TQ91-F1
#
_cell.length_a   1.000
_cell.length_b   1.000
_cell.length_c   1.000
_cell.angle_alpha   90.00
_cell.angle_beta   90.00
_cell.angle_gamma   90.00
#
_symmetry.space_group_name_H-M   'P 1'
#
loop_
_entity.id
_entity.type
_entity.pdbx_description
1 polymer ?
#
loop_
_entity_poly.entity_id
_entity_poly.type
_entity_poly.pdbx_seq_one_letter_code
_entity_poly.pdbx_strand_id
1 'polypeptide(L)'
;MSFGTLIAFAFVSLGMVCSPGPNMIYLISRSITQGRMAGVISLLGVMLGFLVYIIATMFGLTILFTAVPFVFETVKIAGAAYLLWLAWN
;
A
#
# COMPACT_ATOMS: atom_id res chain seq x y z
N MET A 1 13.78 2.06 -23.29
CA MET A 1 12.87 0.95 -22.95
C MET A 1 12.48 0.24 -24.23
N SER A 2 12.66 -1.08 -24.34
CA SER A 2 12.22 -1.80 -25.54
C SER A 2 10.70 -1.92 -25.54
N PHE A 3 10.09 -2.08 -26.71
CA PHE A 3 8.64 -2.30 -26.84
C PHE A 3 8.16 -3.51 -26.02
N GLY A 4 9.00 -4.55 -25.90
CA GLY A 4 8.72 -5.72 -25.04
C GLY A 4 8.62 -5.36 -23.55
N THR A 5 9.44 -4.42 -23.05
CA THR A 5 9.35 -3.95 -21.66
C THR A 5 8.05 -3.20 -21.38
N LEU A 6 7.56 -2.42 -22.36
CA LEU A 6 6.29 -1.69 -22.23
C LEU A 6 5.10 -2.66 -22.14
N ILE A 7 5.08 -3.69 -22.97
CA ILE A 7 4.03 -4.72 -22.93
C ILE A 7 4.06 -5.48 -21.60
N ALA A 8 5.24 -5.91 -21.15
CA ALA A 8 5.39 -6.59 -19.87
C ALA A 8 4.93 -5.71 -18.69
N PHE A 9 5.32 -4.44 -18.68
CA PHE A 9 4.87 -3.47 -17.67
C PHE A 9 3.35 -3.31 -17.69
N ALA A 10 2.75 -3.18 -18.87
CA ALA A 10 1.30 -3.06 -19.02
C ALA A 10 0.57 -4.27 -18.41
N PHE A 11 0.98 -5.51 -18.72
CA PHE A 11 0.38 -6.71 -18.14
C PHE A 11 0.53 -6.79 -16.62
N VAL A 12 1.72 -6.48 -16.09
CA VAL A 12 1.95 -6.47 -14.64
C VAL A 12 1.08 -5.40 -13.96
N SER A 13 1.02 -4.20 -14.52
CA SER A 13 0.19 -3.10 -13.99
C SER A 13 -1.31 -3.45 -14.02
N LEU A 14 -1.78 -4.12 -15.07
CA LEU A 14 -3.15 -4.62 -15.15
C LEU A 14 -3.44 -5.63 -14.04
N GLY A 15 -2.53 -6.59 -13.83
CA GLY A 15 -2.65 -7.56 -12.73
C GLY A 15 -2.69 -6.88 -11.35
N MET A 16 -1.87 -5.86 -11.13
CA MET A 16 -1.85 -5.09 -9.88
C MET A 16 -3.14 -4.30 -9.66
N VAL A 17 -3.69 -3.67 -10.70
CA VAL A 17 -4.97 -2.93 -10.63
C VAL A 17 -6.15 -3.85 -10.33
N CYS A 18 -6.14 -5.07 -10.88
CA CYS A 18 -7.18 -6.06 -10.63
C CYS A 18 -7.18 -6.63 -9.20
N SER A 19 -6.11 -6.44 -8.44
CA SER A 19 -6.03 -6.81 -7.02
C SER A 19 -6.16 -5.56 -6.14
N PRO A 20 -7.39 -5.00 -5.99
CA PRO A 20 -7.58 -3.82 -5.17
C PRO A 20 -7.08 -4.13 -3.75
N GLY A 21 -6.07 -3.39 -3.31
CA GLY A 21 -5.45 -3.65 -2.02
C GLY A 21 -6.41 -3.42 -0.85
N PRO A 22 -6.03 -3.85 0.36
CA PRO A 22 -6.83 -3.69 1.58
C PRO A 22 -7.27 -2.23 1.82
N ASN A 23 -6.39 -1.28 1.51
CA ASN A 23 -6.68 0.14 1.58
C ASN A 23 -7.82 0.58 0.64
N MET A 24 -7.82 0.07 -0.60
CA MET A 24 -8.86 0.41 -1.58
C MET A 24 -10.19 -0.22 -1.19
N ILE A 25 -10.18 -1.48 -0.73
CA ILE A 25 -11.37 -2.17 -0.22
C ILE A 25 -11.95 -1.43 1.00
N TYR A 26 -11.09 -0.98 1.93
CA TYR A 26 -11.49 -0.17 3.08
C TYR A 26 -12.18 1.13 2.66
N LEU A 27 -11.58 1.87 1.72
CA LEU A 27 -12.14 3.13 1.23
C LEU A 27 -13.49 2.93 0.54
N ILE A 28 -13.60 1.89 -0.30
CA ILE A 28 -14.83 1.54 -1.02
C ILE A 28 -15.91 1.15 -0.02
N SER A 29 -15.60 0.26 0.93
CA SER A 29 -16.53 -0.19 1.97
C SER A 29 -17.07 0.98 2.78
N ARG A 30 -16.18 1.87 3.26
CA ARG A 30 -16.57 3.09 4.01
C ARG A 30 -17.37 4.08 3.17
N SER A 31 -17.02 4.26 1.90
CA SER A 31 -17.74 5.18 0.99
C SER A 31 -19.14 4.68 0.66
N ILE A 32 -19.32 3.37 0.50
CA ILE A 32 -20.62 2.75 0.20
C ILE A 32 -21.50 2.71 1.45
N THR A 33 -20.95 2.31 2.61
CA THR A 33 -21.76 2.13 3.84
C THR A 33 -22.06 3.42 4.59
N GLN A 34 -21.17 4.42 4.54
CA GLN A 34 -21.30 5.66 5.33
C GLN A 34 -21.32 6.94 4.48
N GLY A 35 -21.44 6.79 3.15
CA GLY A 35 -21.58 7.89 2.20
C GLY A 35 -20.25 8.54 1.78
N ARG A 36 -20.33 9.43 0.77
CA ARG A 36 -19.17 10.07 0.14
C ARG A 36 -18.26 10.81 1.13
N MET A 37 -18.82 11.47 2.13
CA MET A 37 -18.03 12.23 3.12
C MET A 37 -17.16 11.31 3.99
N ALA A 38 -17.66 10.15 4.41
CA ALA A 38 -16.87 9.17 5.16
C ALA A 38 -15.73 8.60 4.31
N GLY A 39 -15.95 8.44 3.01
CA GLY A 39 -14.92 8.09 2.02
C GLY A 39 -13.80 9.12 1.92
N VAL A 40 -14.15 10.41 1.82
CA VAL A 40 -13.18 11.51 1.73
C VAL A 40 -12.35 11.65 3.02
N ILE A 41 -12.97 11.52 4.18
CA ILE A 41 -12.25 11.56 5.47
C ILE A 41 -11.26 10.39 5.57
N SER A 42 -11.68 9.19 5.17
CA SER A 42 -10.80 8.01 5.11
C SER A 42 -9.63 8.23 4.14
N LEU A 43 -9.90 8.84 2.98
CA LEU A 43 -8.87 9.18 1.99
C LEU A 43 -7.84 10.15 2.57
N LEU A 44 -8.29 11.20 3.27
CA LEU A 44 -7.39 12.18 3.90
C LEU A 44 -6.50 11.52 4.96
N GLY A 45 -7.06 10.61 5.76
CA GLY A 45 -6.28 9.82 6.73
C GLY A 45 -5.20 8.98 6.05
N VAL A 46 -5.54 8.32 4.96
CA VAL A 46 -4.58 7.53 4.15
C VAL A 46 -3.50 8.42 3.55
N MET A 47 -3.87 9.58 3.01
CA MET A 47 -2.93 10.55 2.43
C MET A 47 -1.95 11.09 3.47
N LEU A 48 -2.43 11.39 4.69
CA LEU A 48 -1.58 11.78 5.81
C LEU A 48 -0.61 10.67 6.20
N GLY A 49 -1.08 9.41 6.26
CA GLY A 49 -0.21 8.26 6.51
C GLY A 49 0.88 8.11 5.44
N PHE A 50 0.52 8.31 4.16
CA PHE A 50 1.51 8.31 3.08
C PHE A 50 2.52 9.44 3.19
N LEU A 51 2.08 10.65 3.57
CA LEU A 51 2.97 11.78 3.81
C LEU A 51 4.01 11.46 4.88
N VAL A 52 3.58 10.91 6.02
CA VAL A 52 4.49 10.49 7.10
C VAL A 52 5.49 9.45 6.61
N TYR A 53 5.02 8.44 5.87
CA TYR A 53 5.88 7.41 5.29
C TYR A 53 6.90 7.98 4.28
N ILE A 54 6.46 8.87 3.39
CA ILE A 54 7.34 9.52 2.40
C ILE A 54 8.41 10.33 3.12
N ILE A 55 8.02 11.13 4.10
CA ILE A 55 8.94 11.93 4.91
C ILE A 55 9.95 11.03 5.63
N ALA A 56 9.50 9.96 6.28
CA ALA A 56 10.40 8.98 6.91
C ALA A 56 11.36 8.33 5.90
N THR A 57 10.88 8.03 4.70
CA THR A 57 11.69 7.50 3.59
C THR A 57 12.76 8.50 3.15
N MET A 58 12.40 9.78 3.02
CA MET A 58 13.33 10.85 2.68
C MET A 58 14.40 11.07 3.78
N PHE A 59 14.05 10.88 5.05
CA PHE A 59 14.99 10.93 6.17
C PHE A 59 15.92 9.71 6.26
N GLY A 60 15.85 8.76 5.32
CA GLY A 60 16.81 7.66 5.23
C GLY A 60 16.28 6.32 5.74
N LEU A 61 14.97 6.11 5.84
CA LEU A 61 14.40 4.77 6.08
C LEU A 61 14.92 3.75 5.04
N THR A 62 15.13 4.19 3.80
CA THR A 62 15.74 3.36 2.74
C THR A 62 17.15 2.90 3.11
N ILE A 63 17.93 3.76 3.77
CA ILE A 63 19.29 3.44 4.23
C ILE A 63 19.24 2.45 5.40
N LEU A 64 18.26 2.59 6.30
CA LEU A 64 18.03 1.64 7.38
C LEU A 64 17.68 0.24 6.85
N PHE A 65 16.80 0.16 5.86
CA PHE A 65 16.38 -1.11 5.27
C PHE A 65 17.48 -1.79 4.45
N THR A 66 18.37 -1.04 3.81
CA THR A 66 19.52 -1.62 3.11
C THR A 66 20.67 -1.98 4.05
N ALA A 67 20.87 -1.22 5.13
CA ALA A 67 21.92 -1.50 6.13
C ALA A 67 21.57 -2.69 7.04
N VAL A 68 20.30 -2.86 7.39
CA VAL A 68 19.83 -3.97 8.24
C VAL A 68 18.72 -4.75 7.54
N PRO A 69 19.07 -5.76 6.72
CA PRO A 69 18.09 -6.57 5.98
C PRO A 69 17.03 -7.22 6.89
N PHE A 70 17.41 -7.54 8.12
CA PHE A 70 16.52 -8.13 9.12
C PHE A 70 15.33 -7.24 9.48
N VAL A 71 15.51 -5.91 9.52
CA VAL A 71 14.43 -4.96 9.82
C VAL A 71 13.39 -4.98 8.72
N PHE A 72 13.83 -4.96 7.45
CA PHE A 72 12.94 -5.03 6.30
C PHE A 72 12.16 -6.35 6.24
N GLU A 73 12.83 -7.48 6.46
CA GLU A 73 12.16 -8.79 6.50
C GLU A 73 11.16 -8.90 7.65
N THR A 74 11.49 -8.37 8.83
CA THR A 74 10.56 -8.34 9.97
C THR A 74 9.31 -7.54 9.64
N VAL A 75 9.47 -6.34 9.06
CA VAL A 75 8.33 -5.49 8.66
C VAL A 75 7.49 -6.15 7.59
N LYS A 76 8.11 -6.81 6.59
CA LYS A 76 7.38 -7.59 5.57
C LYS A 76 6.54 -8.70 6.18
N ILE A 77 7.13 -9.52 7.04
CA ILE A 77 6.44 -10.66 7.67
C ILE A 77 5.33 -10.16 8.61
N ALA A 78 5.60 -9.12 9.41
CA ALA A 78 4.60 -8.51 10.28
C ALA A 78 3.42 -7.93 9.48
N GLY A 79 3.70 -7.26 8.36
CA GLY A 79 2.67 -6.75 7.45
C GLY A 79 1.82 -7.87 6.84
N ALA A 80 2.44 -8.95 6.37
CA ALA A 80 1.73 -10.12 5.86
C ALA A 80 0.84 -10.76 6.93
N ALA A 81 1.34 -10.93 8.15
CA ALA A 81 0.58 -11.45 9.28
C ALA A 81 -0.60 -10.54 9.64
N TYR A 82 -0.41 -9.21 9.64
CA TYR A 82 -1.48 -8.25 9.88
C TYR A 82 -2.58 -8.33 8.82
N LEU A 83 -2.21 -8.47 7.54
CA LEU A 83 -3.19 -8.62 6.46
C LEU A 83 -3.95 -9.96 6.54
N LEU A 84 -3.28 -11.05 6.92
CA LEU A 84 -3.94 -12.33 7.17
C LEU A 84 -4.92 -12.23 8.35
N TRP A 85 -4.54 -11.53 9.42
CA TRP A 85 -5.43 -11.29 10.55
C TRP A 85 -6.66 -10.47 10.15
N LEU A 86 -6.47 -9.37 9.40
CA LEU A 86 -7.57 -8.55 8.88
C LEU A 86 -8.47 -9.33 7.91
N ALA A 87 -7.92 -10.28 7.15
CA ALA A 87 -8.71 -11.11 6.23
C ALA A 87 -9.63 -12.09 6.97
N TRP A 88 -9.25 -12.51 8.19
CA TRP A 88 -10.00 -13.49 8.98
C TRP A 88 -10.92 -12.86 10.03
N ASN A 89 -10.80 -11.56 10.28
CA ASN A 89 -11.55 -10.82 11.31
C ASN A 89 -12.34 -9.64 10.73
#